data_AF-A0A512IUH5-F1
#
_entry.id   AF-A0A512IUH5-F1
#
_cell.length_a   1.000
_cell.length_b   1.000
_cell.length_c   1.000
_cell.angle_alpha   90.00
_cell.angle_beta   90.00
_cell.angle_gamma   90.00
#
_symmetry.space_group_name_H-M   'P 1'
#
loop_
_entity.id
_entity.type
_entity.pdbx_description
1 polymer ?
#
loop_
_entity_poly.entity_id
_entity_poly.type
_entity_poly.pdbx_seq_one_letter_code
_entity_poly.pdbx_strand_id
1 'polypeptide(L)'
;MRLRSPHNIQSAYSRGELGRHQAMSVLGLADQIEIIAAMSDAGHPLPRPAPTEVAAQIAEVMPLLRAALIAEDEVSTSSIGSDARSSSPTW
;
A
#
# COMPACT_ATOMS: atom_id res chain seq x y z
N MET A 1 -19.94 30.31 -16.74
CA MET A 1 -19.32 29.07 -16.23
C MET A 1 -19.97 27.88 -16.91
N ARG A 2 -19.26 27.10 -17.73
CA ARG A 2 -19.81 25.84 -18.25
C ARG A 2 -20.00 24.91 -17.05
N LEU A 3 -21.24 24.51 -16.75
CA LEU A 3 -21.55 23.50 -15.75
C LEU A 3 -20.73 22.24 -16.08
N ARG A 4 -19.66 22.00 -15.34
CA ARG A 4 -18.90 20.76 -15.47
C ARG A 4 -19.74 19.68 -14.79
N SER A 5 -20.46 18.90 -15.57
CA SER A 5 -21.14 17.70 -15.09
C SER A 5 -20.17 16.84 -14.27
N PRO A 6 -20.61 16.18 -13.18
CA PRO A 6 -19.77 15.26 -12.40
C PRO A 6 -18.99 14.27 -13.29
N HIS A 7 -19.65 13.75 -14.33
CA HIS A 7 -19.05 12.84 -15.30
C HIS A 7 -17.85 13.45 -16.05
N ASN A 8 -17.91 14.75 -16.39
CA ASN A 8 -16.81 15.45 -17.05
C ASN A 8 -15.62 15.65 -16.09
N ILE A 9 -15.88 15.86 -14.80
CA ILE A 9 -14.83 15.99 -13.78
C ILE A 9 -14.15 14.65 -13.57
N GLN A 10 -14.92 13.57 -13.45
CA GLN A 10 -14.41 12.21 -13.33
C GLN A 10 -13.61 11.80 -14.58
N SER A 11 -14.09 12.13 -15.78
CA SER A 11 -13.36 11.92 -17.04
C SER A 11 -12.04 12.70 -17.11
N ALA A 12 -12.00 13.93 -16.60
CA ALA A 12 -10.75 14.71 -16.54
C ALA A 12 -9.77 14.13 -15.50
N TYR A 13 -10.29 13.70 -14.35
CA TYR A 13 -9.50 13.07 -13.30
C TYR A 13 -8.90 11.72 -13.75
N SER A 14 -9.68 10.85 -14.40
CA SER A 14 -9.18 9.56 -14.92
C SER A 14 -8.07 9.72 -15.96
N ARG A 15 -8.11 10.80 -16.75
CA ARG A 15 -7.07 11.15 -17.73
C ARG A 15 -5.85 11.85 -17.12
N GLY A 16 -5.85 12.12 -15.82
CA GLY A 16 -4.77 12.84 -15.14
C GLY A 16 -4.72 14.33 -15.47
N GLU A 17 -5.75 14.89 -16.10
CA GLU A 17 -5.85 16.32 -16.42
C GLU A 17 -6.24 17.16 -15.19
N LEU A 18 -6.71 16.50 -14.14
CA LEU A 18 -7.13 17.11 -12.89
C LEU A 18 -6.40 16.42 -11.73
N GLY A 19 -5.82 17.21 -10.82
CA GLY A 19 -5.23 16.66 -9.60
C GLY A 19 -6.28 16.16 -8.63
N ARG A 20 -5.95 15.17 -7.79
CA ARG A 20 -6.87 14.55 -6.82
C ARG A 20 -7.58 15.57 -5.92
N HIS A 21 -6.84 16.47 -5.27
CA HIS A 21 -7.43 17.48 -4.38
C HIS A 21 -8.41 18.41 -5.10
N GLN A 22 -8.10 18.76 -6.35
CA GLN A 22 -8.98 19.60 -7.16
C GLN A 22 -10.24 18.82 -7.59
N ALA A 23 -10.09 17.56 -7.96
CA ALA A 23 -11.21 16.66 -8.28
C ALA A 23 -12.15 16.49 -7.07
N MET A 24 -11.59 16.20 -5.89
CA MET A 24 -12.35 16.09 -4.63
C MET A 24 -13.09 17.37 -4.29
N SER A 25 -12.42 18.53 -4.38
CA SER A 25 -13.03 19.83 -4.10
C SER A 25 -14.21 20.14 -5.03
N VAL A 26 -14.10 19.83 -6.33
CA VAL A 26 -15.16 20.11 -7.31
C VAL A 26 -16.31 19.10 -7.21
N LEU A 27 -16.02 17.85 -6.84
CA LEU A 27 -17.03 16.81 -6.64
C LEU A 27 -17.68 16.83 -5.24
N GLY A 28 -17.14 17.64 -4.31
CA GLY A 28 -17.64 17.73 -2.94
C GLY A 28 -17.32 16.50 -2.09
N LEU A 29 -16.17 15.87 -2.33
CA LEU A 29 -15.75 14.62 -1.66
C LEU A 29 -14.81 14.92 -0.48
N ALA A 30 -15.00 14.19 0.60
CA ALA A 30 -14.27 14.39 1.85
C ALA A 30 -12.86 13.79 1.82
N ASP A 31 -12.69 12.62 1.20
CA ASP A 31 -11.44 11.88 1.27
C ASP A 31 -11.10 11.08 -0.01
N GLN A 32 -9.98 10.36 0.06
CA GLN A 32 -9.48 9.53 -1.03
C GLN A 32 -10.36 8.30 -1.29
N ILE A 33 -11.06 7.76 -0.29
CA ILE A 33 -11.93 6.60 -0.47
C ILE A 33 -13.16 7.01 -1.27
N GLU A 34 -13.72 8.18 -0.98
CA GLU A 34 -14.88 8.71 -1.70
C GLU A 34 -14.59 8.96 -3.18
N ILE A 35 -13.41 9.48 -3.53
CA ILE A 35 -13.06 9.64 -4.95
C ILE A 35 -12.83 8.28 -5.63
N ILE A 36 -12.33 7.27 -4.92
CA ILE A 36 -12.20 5.92 -5.50
C ILE A 36 -13.59 5.31 -5.75
N ALA A 37 -14.52 5.45 -4.81
CA ALA A 37 -15.90 4.98 -4.96
C ALA A 37 -16.60 5.69 -6.12
N ALA A 38 -16.55 7.03 -6.15
CA ALA A 38 -17.17 7.84 -7.20
C ALA A 38 -16.65 7.50 -8.61
N MET A 39 -15.36 7.17 -8.74
CA MET A 39 -14.77 6.75 -10.01
C MET A 39 -15.21 5.34 -10.42
N SER A 40 -15.27 4.42 -9.45
CA SER A 40 -15.73 3.05 -9.66
C SER A 40 -17.20 3.00 -10.07
N ASP A 41 -18.06 3.75 -9.39
CA ASP A 41 -19.49 3.85 -9.70
C ASP A 41 -19.73 4.45 -11.09
N ALA A 42 -18.87 5.38 -11.51
CA ALA A 42 -18.91 5.98 -12.84
C ALA A 42 -18.26 5.12 -13.94
N GLY A 43 -17.66 3.97 -13.60
CA GLY A 43 -16.96 3.09 -14.53
C GLY A 43 -15.67 3.69 -15.10
N HIS A 44 -15.11 4.71 -14.46
CA HIS A 44 -13.88 5.34 -14.91
C HIS A 44 -12.65 4.68 -14.27
N PRO A 45 -11.56 4.48 -15.02
CA PRO A 45 -10.31 3.99 -14.45
C PRO A 45 -9.74 5.03 -13.47
N LEU A 46 -9.14 4.54 -12.39
CA LEU A 46 -8.36 5.40 -11.50
C LEU A 46 -7.10 5.88 -12.21
N PRO A 47 -6.70 7.15 -12.04
CA PRO A 47 -5.43 7.62 -12.57
C PRO A 47 -4.28 6.83 -11.94
N ARG A 48 -3.25 6.55 -12.75
CA ARG A 48 -2.03 5.93 -12.23
C ARG A 48 -1.34 6.91 -11.27
N PRO A 49 -0.91 6.45 -10.08
CA PRO A 49 -0.18 7.29 -9.15
C PRO A 49 1.13 7.78 -9.78
N ALA A 50 1.56 8.99 -9.42
CA ALA A 50 2.82 9.53 -9.90
C ALA A 50 4.01 8.71 -9.35
N PRO A 51 5.15 8.62 -10.06
CA PRO A 51 6.31 7.87 -9.58
C PRO A 51 6.79 8.30 -8.18
N THR A 52 6.66 9.59 -7.85
CA THR A 52 6.99 10.15 -6.52
C THR A 52 6.03 9.69 -5.43
N GLU A 53 4.74 9.56 -5.74
CA GLU A 53 3.74 9.03 -4.81
C GLU A 53 3.97 7.53 -4.56
N VAL A 54 4.32 6.78 -5.61
CA VAL A 54 4.72 5.37 -5.48
C VAL A 54 5.96 5.24 -4.60
N ALA A 55 6.98 6.08 -4.81
CA ALA A 55 8.19 6.07 -3.99
C ALA A 55 7.91 6.39 -2.52
N ALA A 56 7.01 7.35 -2.23
CA ALA A 56 6.60 7.68 -0.87
C ALA A 56 5.86 6.51 -0.20
N GLN A 57 4.92 5.87 -0.91
CA GLN A 57 4.20 4.71 -0.40
C GLN A 57 5.14 3.53 -0.12
N ILE A 58 6.11 3.27 -1.01
CA ILE A 58 7.14 2.24 -0.78
C ILE A 58 7.93 2.59 0.49
N ALA A 59 8.42 3.83 0.61
CA ALA A 59 9.21 4.25 1.78
C ALA A 59 8.45 4.07 3.11
N GLU A 60 7.13 4.29 3.11
CA GLU A 60 6.26 4.10 4.28
C GLU A 60 6.07 2.61 4.65
N VAL A 61 5.94 1.72 3.66
CA VAL A 61 5.64 0.30 3.88
C VAL A 61 6.90 -0.56 4.08
N MET A 62 8.04 -0.15 3.52
CA MET A 62 9.30 -0.92 3.60
C MET A 62 9.74 -1.32 5.01
N PRO A 63 9.61 -0.48 6.05
CA PRO A 63 9.92 -0.86 7.43
C PRO A 63 9.07 -2.03 7.93
N LEU A 64 7.77 -2.03 7.62
CA LEU A 64 6.83 -3.10 8.00
C LEU A 64 7.20 -4.41 7.30
N LEU A 65 7.50 -4.35 6.00
CA LEU A 65 7.93 -5.51 5.23
C LEU A 65 9.25 -6.08 5.78
N ARG A 66 10.21 -5.22 6.15
CA ARG A 66 11.48 -5.64 6.76
C ARG A 66 11.25 -6.32 8.12
N ALA A 67 10.39 -5.76 8.97
CA ALA A 67 10.07 -6.36 10.27
C ALA A 67 9.44 -7.75 10.14
N ALA A 68 8.53 -7.93 9.16
CA ALA A 68 7.91 -9.23 8.89
C ALA A 68 8.92 -10.29 8.40
N LEU A 69 9.88 -9.90 7.56
CA LEU A 69 10.88 -10.83 7.02
C LEU A 69 11.98 -11.21 8.02
N ILE A 70 12.32 -10.34 8.97
CA ILE A 70 13.32 -10.63 10.01
C ILE A 70 12.75 -11.57 11.08
N ALA A 71 11.45 -11.48 11.38
CA ALA A 71 10.81 -12.31 12.40
C ALA A 71 10.80 -13.82 12.06
N GLU A 72 10.97 -14.21 10.79
CA GLU A 72 11.01 -15.62 10.39
C GLU A 72 12.35 -16.31 10.68
N ASP A 73 13.45 -15.56 10.88
CA ASP A 73 14.80 -16.13 11.04
C ASP A 73 15.13 -16.54 12.49
N GLU A 74 14.45 -15.95 13.49
CA GLU A 74 14.74 -16.23 14.91
C GLU A 74 13.98 -17.42 15.50
N VAL A 75 13.09 -18.08 14.75
CA VAL A 75 12.28 -19.21 15.26
C VAL A 75 12.95 -20.59 15.08
N SER A 76 14.11 -20.68 14.41
CA SER A 76 14.73 -21.98 14.09
C SER A 76 15.99 -22.37 14.87
N THR A 77 16.50 -21.57 15.80
CA THR A 77 17.81 -21.87 16.46
C THR A 77 17.72 -22.30 17.93
N SER A 78 16.54 -22.34 18.55
CA SER A 78 16.41 -22.65 19.99
C SER A 78 16.15 -24.12 20.33
N SER A 79 16.71 -25.08 19.58
CA SER A 79 16.74 -26.50 20.00
C SER A 79 18.07 -27.19 19.66
N ILE A 80 19.17 -26.65 20.18
CA ILE A 80 20.42 -27.39 20.35
C ILE A 80 20.77 -27.34 21.84
N GLY A 81 19.97 -28.05 22.63
CA GLY A 81 20.24 -28.38 24.02
C GLY A 81 21.02 -29.68 24.09
N SER A 82 22.24 -29.58 24.59
CA SER A 82 23.29 -30.58 24.63
C SER A 82 22.95 -31.84 25.42
N ASP A 83 22.96 -33.01 24.77
CA ASP A 83 23.12 -34.32 25.44
C ASP A 83 24.33 -35.06 24.88
N ALA A 84 25.52 -34.54 25.21
CA ALA A 84 26.78 -35.25 25.06
C ALA A 84 27.20 -35.84 26.42
N ARG A 85 26.47 -36.84 26.91
CA ARG A 85 27.00 -37.72 27.98
C ARG A 85 27.88 -38.77 27.34
N SER A 86 29.15 -38.38 27.20
CA SER A 86 30.28 -39.29 27.00
C SER A 86 30.41 -40.21 28.22
N SER A 87 29.92 -41.44 28.12
CA SER A 87 30.23 -42.49 29.08
C SER A 87 31.40 -43.30 28.54
N SER A 88 32.57 -43.10 29.15
CA SER A 88 33.78 -43.88 28.86
C SER A 88 33.61 -45.35 29.27
N PRO A 89 34.21 -46.30 28.54
CA PRO A 89 34.14 -47.71 28.87
C PRO A 89 35.11 -48.03 30.03
N THR A 90 34.58 -48.52 31.14
CA THR A 90 35.37 -49.22 32.16
C THR A 90 35.33 -50.72 31.88
N TRP A 91 36.52 -51.32 31.87
CA TRP A 91 36.83 -52.72 31.58
C TRP A 91 36.09 -53.73 32.48
#